data_AF-A0A815YPM2-F1
#
_entry.id   AF-A0A815YPM2-F1
#
_cell.length_a   1.000
_cell.length_b   1.000
_cell.length_c   1.000
_cell.angle_alpha   90.00
_cell.angle_beta   90.00
_cell.angle_gamma   90.00
#
_symmetry.space_group_name_H-M   'P 1'
#
loop_
_entity.id
_entity.type
_entity.pdbx_description
1 polymer ?
#
loop_
_entity_poly.entity_id
_entity_poly.type
_entity_poly.pdbx_seq_one_letter_code
_entity_poly.pdbx_strand_id
1 'polypeptide(L)'
;MSHPTSSTSHEGDHHSHPFIPRRERTLSQCERTMQSPSYEGIIHEFCREKGYGHIQQKGHPSELIFVHVSDIDDDYVPKPGDIVSFKKVLMPPKNEKMMAVHIKLLHLAEGVKHESWEEAVEHDIEHRRPSRSDDASHTHEFKDNDSHVQN
;
A
#
# COMPACT_ATOMS: atom_id res chain seq x y z
N MET A 1 -41.22 -20.98 1.59
CA MET A 1 -39.90 -21.33 2.16
C MET A 1 -39.00 -20.10 2.03
N SER A 2 -38.03 -19.95 2.93
CA SER A 2 -37.45 -18.64 3.29
C SER A 2 -36.44 -18.05 2.29
N HIS A 3 -36.38 -16.72 2.20
CA HIS A 3 -35.15 -15.94 1.93
C HIS A 3 -34.27 -15.97 3.20
N PRO A 4 -32.93 -15.73 3.20
CA PRO A 4 -32.17 -14.65 2.55
C PRO A 4 -31.08 -15.21 1.59
N THR A 5 -30.02 -14.55 1.11
CA THR A 5 -29.33 -13.25 1.35
C THR A 5 -29.03 -12.55 -0.03
N SER A 6 -28.26 -11.47 -0.22
CA SER A 6 -27.41 -10.60 0.61
C SER A 6 -27.49 -9.14 0.15
N SER A 7 -27.38 -8.17 1.07
CA SER A 7 -27.09 -6.77 0.75
C SER A 7 -25.57 -6.53 0.77
N THR A 8 -25.00 -5.94 -0.28
CA THR A 8 -23.69 -5.27 -0.22
C THR A 8 -23.70 -4.04 -1.12
N SER A 9 -23.51 -2.88 -0.51
CA SER A 9 -23.52 -1.55 -1.12
C SER A 9 -22.11 -1.04 -1.47
N HIS A 10 -22.04 0.20 -2.00
CA HIS A 10 -20.87 1.02 -2.36
C HIS A 10 -20.35 0.76 -3.79
N GLU A 11 -20.47 1.70 -4.72
CA GLU A 11 -19.90 3.09 -4.79
C GLU A 11 -18.41 3.12 -5.17
N GLY A 12 -18.07 4.05 -6.08
CA GLY A 12 -16.68 4.37 -6.41
C GLY A 12 -16.19 3.97 -7.81
N ASP A 13 -16.89 4.38 -8.88
CA ASP A 13 -16.30 4.37 -10.23
C ASP A 13 -15.23 5.48 -10.32
N HIS A 14 -14.01 5.16 -9.88
CA HIS A 14 -12.84 5.99 -10.09
C HIS A 14 -12.09 5.50 -11.33
N HIS A 15 -12.39 6.14 -12.48
CA HIS A 15 -11.67 5.96 -13.73
C HIS A 15 -10.17 6.35 -13.59
N SER A 16 -9.31 5.38 -13.26
CA SER A 16 -7.85 5.54 -13.24
C SER A 16 -7.12 4.32 -13.80
N HIS A 17 -7.26 4.11 -15.12
CA HIS A 17 -6.62 3.08 -15.96
C HIS A 17 -6.95 1.60 -15.62
N PRO A 18 -7.17 0.73 -16.63
CA PRO A 18 -7.60 -0.66 -16.42
C PRO A 18 -6.42 -1.59 -16.06
N PHE A 19 -5.65 -1.23 -15.02
CA PHE A 19 -4.73 -2.18 -14.38
C PHE A 19 -5.50 -2.89 -13.27
N ILE A 20 -5.97 -4.09 -13.57
CA ILE A 20 -6.71 -4.97 -12.65
C ILE A 20 -5.80 -5.32 -11.45
N PRO A 21 -6.00 -4.74 -10.24
CA PRO A 21 -5.24 -5.12 -9.07
C PRO A 21 -5.57 -6.57 -8.68
N ARG A 22 -4.77 -7.16 -7.78
CA ARG A 22 -4.96 -8.54 -7.28
C ARG A 22 -6.41 -8.89 -6.92
N ARG A 23 -7.18 -7.94 -6.37
CA ARG A 23 -8.59 -8.11 -5.95
C ARG A 23 -9.61 -8.21 -7.09
N GLU A 24 -9.26 -7.76 -8.30
CA GLU A 24 -10.17 -7.75 -9.46
C GLU A 24 -9.82 -8.86 -10.48
N ARG A 25 -8.79 -9.67 -10.22
CA ARG A 25 -8.45 -10.79 -11.12
C ARG A 25 -9.57 -11.81 -11.16
N THR A 26 -9.90 -12.25 -12.37
CA THR A 26 -10.89 -13.31 -12.55
C THR A 26 -10.40 -14.61 -11.90
N LEU A 27 -11.32 -15.40 -11.33
CA LEU A 27 -10.98 -16.67 -10.67
C LEU A 27 -10.14 -17.59 -11.57
N SER A 28 -10.45 -17.64 -12.88
CA SER A 28 -9.69 -18.42 -13.87
C SER A 28 -8.25 -17.94 -14.10
N GLN A 29 -7.94 -16.67 -13.85
CA GLN A 29 -6.57 -16.15 -13.92
C GLN A 29 -5.81 -16.51 -12.65
N CYS A 30 -6.42 -16.36 -11.47
CA CYS A 30 -5.82 -16.79 -10.21
C CYS A 30 -5.50 -18.29 -10.23
N GLU A 31 -6.43 -19.14 -10.67
CA GLU A 31 -6.24 -20.58 -10.76
C GLU A 31 -5.12 -20.99 -11.72
N ARG A 32 -5.10 -20.42 -12.95
CA ARG A 32 -3.99 -20.62 -13.90
C ARG A 32 -2.65 -20.14 -13.34
N THR A 33 -2.65 -19.06 -12.57
CA THR A 33 -1.45 -18.57 -11.88
C THR A 33 -0.99 -19.56 -10.81
N MET A 34 -1.90 -20.09 -9.99
CA MET A 34 -1.57 -21.08 -8.97
C MET A 34 -0.94 -22.34 -9.57
N GLN A 35 -1.42 -22.79 -10.74
CA GLN A 35 -0.86 -23.92 -11.50
C GLN A 35 0.42 -23.58 -12.30
N SER A 36 0.71 -22.30 -12.54
CA SER A 36 1.91 -21.87 -13.30
C SER A 36 3.21 -22.15 -12.54
N PRO A 37 4.33 -22.44 -13.23
CA PRO A 37 5.63 -22.59 -12.58
C PRO A 37 6.06 -21.28 -11.90
N SER A 38 6.75 -21.41 -10.77
CA SER A 38 7.45 -20.30 -10.14
C SER A 38 8.79 -20.08 -10.82
N TYR A 39 9.12 -18.81 -11.05
CA TYR A 39 10.39 -18.34 -11.57
C TYR A 39 11.18 -17.64 -10.46
N GLU A 40 12.49 -17.52 -10.65
CA GLU A 40 13.39 -16.75 -9.80
C GLU A 40 13.94 -15.56 -10.61
N GLY A 41 14.10 -14.42 -9.96
CA GLY A 41 14.64 -13.21 -10.56
C GLY A 41 15.22 -12.27 -9.52
N ILE A 42 15.77 -11.16 -10.01
CA ILE A 42 16.34 -10.10 -9.18
C ILE A 42 15.54 -8.83 -9.42
N ILE A 43 15.19 -8.09 -8.37
CA ILE A 43 14.58 -6.76 -8.50
C ILE A 43 15.60 -5.84 -9.20
N HIS A 44 15.21 -5.32 -10.36
CA HIS A 44 16.03 -4.38 -11.13
C HIS A 44 15.78 -2.94 -10.66
N GLU A 45 14.51 -2.56 -10.59
CA GLU A 45 14.08 -1.29 -10.00
C GLU A 45 12.73 -1.49 -9.29
N PHE A 46 12.50 -0.75 -8.20
CA PHE A 46 11.20 -0.67 -7.56
C PHE A 46 11.05 0.69 -6.87
N CYS A 47 9.89 1.34 -7.04
CA CYS A 47 9.62 2.66 -6.48
C CYS A 47 8.36 2.60 -5.62
N ARG A 48 8.53 2.71 -4.30
CA ARG A 48 7.44 2.68 -3.30
C ARG A 48 6.33 3.69 -3.61
N GLU A 49 6.71 4.93 -3.91
CA GLU A 49 5.78 6.03 -4.20
C GLU A 49 4.92 5.79 -5.45
N LYS A 50 5.51 5.15 -6.47
CA LYS A 50 4.81 4.78 -7.71
C LYS A 50 4.01 3.48 -7.57
N GLY A 51 4.32 2.64 -6.58
CA GLY A 51 3.70 1.34 -6.38
C GLY A 51 4.07 0.28 -7.41
N TYR A 52 5.13 0.46 -8.21
CA TYR A 52 5.56 -0.52 -9.22
C TYR A 52 7.07 -0.52 -9.47
N GLY A 53 7.52 -1.54 -10.20
CA GLY A 53 8.91 -1.75 -10.60
C GLY A 53 9.06 -2.82 -11.68
N HIS A 54 10.29 -3.31 -11.83
CA HIS A 54 10.65 -4.36 -12.77
C HIS A 54 11.55 -5.43 -12.14
N ILE A 55 11.25 -6.70 -12.43
CA ILE A 55 12.06 -7.87 -12.08
C ILE A 55 12.80 -8.36 -13.32
N GLN A 56 14.10 -8.58 -13.19
CA GLN A 56 14.93 -9.22 -14.20
C GLN A 56 14.95 -10.73 -13.93
N GLN A 57 14.38 -11.54 -14.83
CA GLN A 57 14.31 -12.98 -14.62
C GLN A 57 15.71 -13.62 -14.73
N LYS A 58 16.01 -14.58 -13.85
CA LYS A 58 17.23 -15.38 -13.93
C LYS A 58 17.31 -16.10 -15.28
N GLY A 59 18.45 -15.97 -15.95
CA GLY A 59 18.71 -16.48 -17.31
C GLY A 59 18.27 -15.57 -18.47
N HIS A 60 17.45 -14.53 -18.21
CA HIS A 60 16.94 -13.64 -19.25
C HIS A 60 17.19 -12.15 -18.88
N PRO A 61 18.45 -11.68 -18.90
CA PRO A 61 18.80 -10.33 -18.44
C PRO A 61 18.19 -9.19 -19.30
N SER A 62 17.75 -9.50 -20.52
CA SER A 62 17.10 -8.52 -21.40
C SER A 62 15.57 -8.43 -21.21
N GLU A 63 14.97 -9.29 -20.37
CA GLU A 63 13.51 -9.33 -20.15
C GLU A 63 13.20 -8.73 -18.77
N LEU A 64 12.71 -7.48 -18.77
CA LEU A 64 12.22 -6.79 -17.58
C LEU A 64 10.72 -7.03 -17.43
N ILE A 65 10.34 -7.71 -16.35
CA ILE A 65 8.97 -8.12 -16.07
C ILE A 65 8.35 -7.13 -15.09
N PHE A 66 7.20 -6.57 -15.45
CA PHE A 66 6.52 -5.58 -14.63
C PHE A 66 6.01 -6.19 -13.31
N VAL A 67 6.25 -5.51 -12.19
CA VAL A 67 5.73 -5.86 -10.86
C VAL A 67 4.96 -4.69 -10.25
N HIS A 68 3.83 -4.98 -9.61
CA HIS A 68 3.02 -4.01 -8.87
C HIS A 68 3.05 -4.31 -7.37
N VAL A 69 2.95 -3.29 -6.52
CA VAL A 69 3.02 -3.41 -5.05
C VAL A 69 1.95 -4.36 -4.50
N SER A 70 0.73 -4.32 -5.04
CA SER A 70 -0.36 -5.22 -4.63
C SER A 70 -0.13 -6.69 -4.99
N ASP A 71 0.96 -7.03 -5.66
CA ASP A 71 1.33 -8.40 -6.02
C ASP A 71 2.46 -9.00 -5.19
N ILE A 72 3.00 -8.22 -4.25
CA ILE A 72 4.03 -8.61 -3.30
C ILE A 72 3.35 -9.23 -2.07
N ASP A 73 3.77 -10.45 -1.73
CA ASP A 73 3.32 -11.25 -0.59
C ASP A 73 4.40 -11.25 0.50
N ASP A 74 4.85 -10.05 0.92
CA ASP A 74 6.00 -9.85 1.81
C ASP A 74 5.92 -8.54 2.61
N ASP A 75 6.56 -8.51 3.78
CA ASP A 75 6.47 -7.39 4.75
C ASP A 75 7.50 -6.28 4.47
N TYR A 76 8.50 -6.56 3.63
CA TYR A 76 9.56 -5.61 3.25
C TYR A 76 9.32 -4.94 1.89
N VAL A 77 9.71 -3.67 1.80
CA VAL A 77 9.77 -2.92 0.54
C VAL A 77 10.93 -3.48 -0.32
N PRO A 78 10.69 -3.99 -1.53
CA PRO A 78 11.75 -4.49 -2.39
C PRO A 78 12.73 -3.39 -2.78
N LYS A 79 14.01 -3.76 -2.86
CA LYS A 79 15.12 -2.91 -3.30
C LYS A 79 15.87 -3.57 -4.45
N PRO A 80 16.56 -2.79 -5.31
CA PRO A 80 17.42 -3.34 -6.35
C PRO A 80 18.44 -4.33 -5.77
N GLY A 81 18.53 -5.52 -6.36
CA GLY A 81 19.39 -6.61 -5.89
C GLY A 81 18.69 -7.73 -5.12
N ASP A 82 17.45 -7.53 -4.67
CA ASP A 82 16.69 -8.57 -3.96
C ASP A 82 16.39 -9.77 -4.86
N ILE A 83 16.64 -10.98 -4.36
CA ILE A 83 16.27 -12.22 -5.05
C ILE A 83 14.82 -12.54 -4.68
N VAL A 84 13.97 -12.67 -5.69
CA VAL A 84 12.52 -12.90 -5.54
C VAL A 84 12.07 -14.15 -6.30
N SER A 85 11.09 -14.86 -5.73
CA SER A 85 10.29 -15.83 -6.45
C SER A 85 8.99 -15.19 -6.92
N PHE A 86 8.57 -15.47 -8.14
CA PHE A 86 7.34 -14.90 -8.72
C PHE A 86 6.74 -15.85 -9.76
N LYS A 87 5.48 -15.62 -10.12
CA LYS A 87 4.82 -16.28 -11.26
C LYS A 87 4.54 -15.29 -12.37
N LYS A 88 4.54 -15.76 -13.63
CA LYS A 88 4.27 -14.92 -14.81
C LYS A 88 2.83 -15.05 -15.26
N VAL A 89 2.18 -13.93 -15.52
CA VAL A 89 0.89 -13.88 -16.21
C VAL A 89 0.93 -12.81 -17.30
N LEU A 90 0.07 -12.98 -18.30
CA LEU A 90 -0.14 -11.97 -19.33
C LEU A 90 -1.06 -10.87 -18.80
N MET A 91 -0.67 -9.61 -19.01
CA MET A 91 -1.39 -8.42 -18.56
C MET A 91 -2.71 -8.25 -19.37
N PRO A 92 -3.89 -8.36 -18.74
CA PRO A 92 -5.17 -8.16 -19.42
C PRO A 92 -5.36 -6.67 -19.79
N PRO A 93 -6.26 -6.33 -20.73
CA PRO A 93 -7.12 -7.22 -21.52
C PRO A 93 -6.43 -7.75 -22.80
N LYS A 94 -5.32 -7.15 -23.22
CA LYS A 94 -4.64 -7.48 -24.50
C LYS A 94 -3.68 -8.66 -24.42
N ASN A 95 -3.23 -9.02 -23.22
CA ASN A 95 -2.29 -10.12 -22.97
C ASN A 95 -0.93 -9.97 -23.71
N GLU A 96 -0.50 -8.74 -24.00
CA GLU A 96 0.72 -8.42 -24.77
C GLU A 96 2.00 -8.38 -23.90
N LYS A 97 1.88 -8.08 -22.60
CA LYS A 97 3.01 -7.88 -21.69
C LYS A 97 2.99 -8.89 -20.55
N MET A 98 4.16 -9.38 -20.16
CA MET A 98 4.33 -10.19 -18.96
C MET A 98 4.29 -9.30 -17.70
N MET A 99 3.58 -9.75 -16.68
CA MET A 99 3.64 -9.20 -15.33
C MET A 99 3.93 -10.31 -14.31
N ALA A 100 4.65 -9.94 -13.25
CA ALA A 100 4.93 -10.78 -12.11
C ALA A 100 3.76 -10.71 -11.11
N VAL A 101 3.39 -11.85 -10.55
CA VAL A 101 2.34 -12.01 -9.54
C VAL A 101 2.76 -13.05 -8.50
N HIS A 102 2.23 -12.93 -7.27
CA HIS A 102 2.67 -13.71 -6.11
C HIS A 102 4.19 -13.61 -5.89
N ILE A 103 4.69 -12.37 -5.80
CA ILE A 103 6.11 -12.11 -5.55
C ILE A 103 6.39 -12.36 -4.07
N LYS A 104 7.44 -13.15 -3.78
CA LYS A 104 7.96 -13.39 -2.44
C LYS A 104 9.45 -13.09 -2.42
N LEU A 105 9.95 -12.40 -1.40
CA LEU A 105 11.38 -12.16 -1.27
C LEU A 105 12.02 -13.46 -0.73
N LEU A 106 13.09 -13.91 -1.39
CA LEU A 106 13.85 -15.10 -1.00
C LEU A 106 15.12 -14.69 -0.26
N HIS A 107 15.83 -13.69 -0.78
CA HIS A 107 17.04 -13.14 -0.17
C HIS A 107 17.04 -11.62 -0.36
N LEU A 108 17.22 -10.90 0.75
CA LEU A 108 17.39 -9.46 0.76
C LEU A 108 18.82 -9.09 0.30
N ALA A 109 18.96 -7.95 -0.36
CA ALA A 109 20.25 -7.47 -0.85
C ALA A 109 21.22 -7.15 0.31
N GLU A 110 22.37 -7.83 0.34
CA GLU A 110 23.39 -7.59 1.37
C GLU A 110 23.90 -6.15 1.33
N GLY A 111 23.97 -5.50 2.49
CA GLY A 111 24.42 -4.11 2.63
C GLY A 111 23.36 -3.05 2.34
N VAL A 112 22.12 -3.43 2.01
CA VAL A 112 21.00 -2.49 1.85
C VAL A 112 20.14 -2.47 3.12
N LYS A 113 19.72 -1.27 3.57
CA LYS A 113 18.70 -1.16 4.62
C LYS A 113 17.32 -1.38 4.00
N HIS A 114 16.67 -2.47 4.38
CA HIS A 114 15.27 -2.72 4.05
C HIS A 114 14.36 -1.96 5.01
N GLU A 115 13.25 -1.47 4.47
CA GLU A 115 12.18 -0.82 5.21
C GLU A 115 10.99 -1.77 5.19
N SER A 116 10.32 -1.99 6.32
CA SER A 116 9.02 -2.66 6.31
C SER A 116 7.94 -1.72 5.74
N TRP A 117 6.82 -2.29 5.28
CA TRP A 117 5.66 -1.48 4.88
C TRP A 117 5.04 -0.73 6.09
N GLU A 118 5.21 -1.27 7.30
CA GLU A 118 4.59 -0.79 8.54
C GLU A 118 5.41 0.28 9.30
N GLU A 119 6.75 0.24 9.30
CA GLU A 119 7.61 1.19 10.07
C GLU A 119 7.51 2.66 9.62
N ALA A 120 6.81 2.96 8.52
CA ALA A 120 6.76 4.30 7.93
C ALA A 120 5.90 5.32 8.72
N VAL A 121 5.67 5.11 10.02
CA VAL A 121 4.68 5.84 10.83
C VAL A 121 5.30 6.68 11.95
N GLU A 122 6.53 6.43 12.39
CA GLU A 122 7.03 7.01 13.67
C GLU A 122 7.72 8.39 13.60
N HIS A 123 7.96 9.01 12.44
CA HIS A 123 8.76 10.26 12.37
C HIS A 123 7.98 11.58 12.14
N ASP A 124 6.64 11.58 12.19
CA ASP A 124 5.85 12.83 12.01
C ASP A 124 5.00 13.26 13.24
N ILE A 125 4.91 12.42 14.29
CA ILE A 125 4.07 12.69 15.48
C ILE A 125 4.87 13.37 16.64
N GLU A 126 5.74 14.33 16.31
CA GLU A 126 6.39 15.20 17.31
C GLU A 126 6.09 16.69 17.02
N HIS A 127 6.03 17.10 15.75
CA HIS A 127 5.99 18.52 15.35
C HIS A 127 4.60 19.18 15.38
N ARG A 128 3.53 18.48 15.79
CA ARG A 128 2.15 19.02 15.85
C ARG A 128 1.53 19.07 17.25
N ARG A 129 2.34 19.13 18.30
CA ARG A 129 1.89 19.61 19.61
C ARG A 129 2.16 21.11 19.75
N PRO A 130 1.18 22.01 19.50
CA PRO A 130 1.27 23.35 20.05
C PRO A 130 1.33 23.21 21.58
N SER A 131 2.41 23.70 22.18
CA SER A 131 2.57 23.78 23.62
C SER A 131 1.43 24.59 24.20
N ARG A 132 0.48 23.92 24.87
CA ARG A 132 -0.67 24.57 25.52
C ARG A 132 -0.25 25.15 26.86
N SER A 133 0.71 26.05 26.80
CA SER A 133 1.18 26.93 27.85
C SER A 133 0.68 28.33 27.51
N ASP A 134 0.36 29.13 28.54
CA ASP A 134 0.17 30.59 28.44
C ASP A 134 -1.06 31.08 27.64
N ASP A 135 -2.22 31.03 28.28
CA ASP A 135 -2.92 32.29 28.59
C ASP A 135 -3.62 32.21 29.95
N ALA A 136 -3.68 33.34 30.65
CA ALA A 136 -3.92 33.39 32.09
C ALA A 136 -5.39 33.68 32.47
N SER A 137 -5.78 33.10 33.59
CA SER A 137 -6.62 33.70 34.63
C SER A 137 -7.52 34.89 34.23
N HIS A 138 -8.79 34.60 33.90
CA HIS A 138 -9.86 35.58 34.07
C HIS A 138 -10.90 35.07 35.07
N THR A 139 -10.61 35.28 36.36
CA THR A 139 -11.57 35.11 37.46
C THR A 139 -12.67 36.15 37.30
N HIS A 140 -13.89 35.70 36.95
CA HIS A 140 -15.06 36.56 36.88
C HIS A 140 -15.53 36.91 38.31
N GLU A 141 -14.97 37.99 38.85
CA GLU A 141 -15.33 38.55 40.15
C GLU A 141 -16.78 39.09 40.10
N PHE A 142 -17.70 38.34 40.68
CA PHE A 142 -19.12 38.69 40.73
C PHE A 142 -19.30 39.82 41.75
N LYS A 143 -19.35 41.07 41.30
CA LYS A 143 -19.55 42.23 42.18
C LYS A 143 -20.99 42.33 42.63
N ASP A 144 -21.20 42.20 43.94
CA ASP A 144 -22.45 42.51 44.61
C ASP A 144 -22.92 43.92 44.25
N ASN A 145 -24.17 44.03 43.78
CA ASN A 145 -24.80 45.32 43.49
C ASN A 145 -26.29 45.28 43.81
N ASP A 146 -26.63 45.34 45.10
CA ASP A 146 -27.89 45.93 45.54
C ASP A 146 -27.73 46.57 46.93
N SER A 147 -27.68 47.91 46.96
CA SER A 147 -27.92 48.74 48.15
C SER A 147 -28.10 50.22 47.79
N HIS A 148 -29.35 50.55 47.42
CA HIS A 148 -30.09 51.71 47.93
C HIS A 148 -29.73 53.17 47.53
N VAL A 149 -30.79 53.92 47.14
CA VAL A 149 -30.93 55.40 47.25
C VAL A 149 -30.12 56.25 46.23
N GLN A 150 -30.62 57.34 45.62
CA GLN A 150 -31.84 58.16 45.80
C GLN A 150 -32.18 58.91 44.49
N ASN A 151 -33.47 59.14 44.19
CA ASN A 151 -34.04 60.48 43.90
C ASN A 151 -35.58 60.43 43.81
#